data_AF-A0A7Z9P2Q5-F1
#
_entry.id   AF-A0A7Z9P2Q5-F1
#
_cell.length_a   1.000
_cell.length_b   1.000
_cell.length_c   1.000
_cell.angle_alpha   90.00
_cell.angle_beta   90.00
_cell.angle_gamma   90.00
#
_symmetry.space_group_name_H-M   'P 1'
#
loop_
_entity.id
_entity.type
_entity.pdbx_description
1 polymer ?
#
loop_
_entity_poly.entity_id
_entity_poly.type
_entity_poly.pdbx_seq_one_letter_code
_entity_poly.pdbx_strand_id
1 'polypeptide(L)'
;MTSNGTNLPIQIAYKDAQNQSNSVLIDCRTVEEFESGHLEDAINVPLQHLAISIDDLPCNCEDTIYVYCKSGNRSGTFTLYLRSLGYSKCQSIAGGFEEWGESE
;
A
#
# COMPACT_ATOMS: atom_id res chain seq x y z
N MET A 1 14.64 -24.26 -7.75
CA MET A 1 13.41 -23.74 -8.39
C MET A 1 12.53 -23.30 -7.23
N THR A 2 12.25 -22.03 -6.91
CA THR A 2 12.14 -20.79 -7.69
C THR A 2 12.56 -19.60 -6.82
N SER A 3 13.72 -19.01 -7.10
CA SER A 3 14.14 -17.73 -6.53
C SER A 3 13.59 -16.60 -7.41
N ASN A 4 12.30 -16.26 -7.25
CA ASN A 4 11.65 -15.17 -8.01
C ASN A 4 11.02 -14.08 -7.10
N GLY A 5 11.50 -13.92 -5.86
CA GLY A 5 10.91 -12.97 -4.90
C GLY A 5 11.53 -11.56 -4.83
N THR A 6 12.65 -11.28 -5.49
CA THR A 6 13.52 -10.16 -5.09
C THR A 6 13.69 -9.00 -6.09
N ASN A 7 12.68 -8.70 -6.93
CA ASN A 7 12.80 -7.50 -7.79
C ASN A 7 11.47 -6.83 -8.18
N LEU A 8 10.47 -6.82 -7.30
CA LEU A 8 9.30 -5.96 -7.52
C LEU A 8 9.69 -4.49 -7.29
N PRO A 9 9.26 -3.55 -8.16
CA PRO A 9 9.56 -2.15 -7.94
C PRO A 9 8.90 -1.64 -6.65
N ILE A 10 9.52 -0.66 -5.99
CA ILE A 10 8.95 -0.05 -4.79
C ILE A 10 7.67 0.71 -5.12
N GLN A 11 7.64 1.37 -6.28
CA GLN A 11 6.48 2.11 -6.76
C GLN A 11 5.85 1.41 -7.96
N ILE A 12 4.52 1.49 -8.04
CA ILE A 12 3.71 0.93 -9.12
C ILE A 12 2.62 1.94 -9.52
N ALA A 13 2.22 1.96 -10.79
CA ALA A 13 1.10 2.80 -11.22
C ALA A 13 -0.24 2.22 -10.72
N TYR A 14 -1.22 3.09 -10.44
CA TYR A 14 -2.55 2.66 -9.98
C TYR A 14 -3.20 1.62 -10.91
N LYS A 15 -3.13 1.84 -12.23
CA LYS A 15 -3.70 0.92 -13.24
C LYS A 15 -3.11 -0.49 -13.16
N ASP A 16 -1.83 -0.61 -12.80
CA ASP A 16 -1.18 -1.91 -12.68
C ASP A 16 -1.57 -2.62 -11.37
N ALA A 17 -1.80 -1.85 -10.30
CA ALA A 17 -2.29 -2.38 -9.02
C ALA A 17 -3.74 -2.91 -9.12
N GLN A 18 -4.62 -2.23 -9.87
CA GLN A 18 -6.01 -2.66 -10.07
C GLN A 18 -6.15 -4.01 -10.79
N ASN A 19 -5.19 -4.37 -11.65
CA ASN A 19 -5.23 -5.59 -12.44
C ASN A 19 -4.85 -6.85 -11.65
N GLN A 20 -4.58 -6.72 -10.34
CA GLN A 20 -4.03 -7.79 -9.50
C GLN A 20 -5.10 -8.29 -8.54
N SER A 21 -5.70 -9.44 -8.90
CA SER A 21 -6.66 -10.14 -8.07
C SER A 21 -6.01 -10.66 -6.77
N ASN A 22 -6.77 -10.66 -5.66
CA ASN A 22 -6.32 -11.17 -4.37
C ASN A 22 -5.13 -10.38 -3.77
N SER A 23 -5.23 -9.05 -3.79
CA SER A 23 -4.28 -8.13 -3.16
C SER A 23 -4.92 -7.40 -1.99
N VAL A 24 -4.09 -6.97 -1.03
CA VAL A 24 -4.50 -6.12 0.08
C VAL A 24 -4.21 -4.67 -0.28
N LEU A 25 -5.24 -3.82 -0.29
CA LEU A 25 -5.09 -2.39 -0.52
C LEU A 25 -5.11 -1.65 0.82
N ILE A 26 -4.04 -0.93 1.12
CA ILE A 26 -3.86 -0.16 2.35
C ILE A 26 -3.85 1.33 2.05
N ASP A 27 -4.70 2.06 2.74
CA ASP A 27 -4.64 3.52 2.82
C ASP A 27 -3.90 3.94 4.08
N CYS A 28 -2.71 4.54 3.93
CA CYS A 28 -1.91 5.03 5.06
C CYS A 28 -2.14 6.52 5.41
N ARG A 29 -3.20 7.12 4.88
CA ARG A 29 -3.70 8.45 5.29
C ARG A 29 -4.32 8.42 6.69
N THR A 30 -4.66 9.60 7.21
CA THR A 30 -5.40 9.68 8.48
C THR A 30 -6.82 9.12 8.32
N VAL A 31 -7.46 8.82 9.44
CA VAL A 31 -8.84 8.31 9.45
C VAL A 31 -9.78 9.32 8.79
N GLU A 32 -9.60 10.61 9.05
CA GLU A 32 -10.45 11.68 8.50
C GLU A 32 -10.29 11.81 6.97
N GLU A 33 -9.07 11.64 6.46
CA GLU A 33 -8.82 11.61 5.01
C GLU A 33 -9.51 10.40 4.37
N PHE A 34 -9.50 9.25 5.04
CA PHE A 34 -10.14 8.01 4.56
C PHE A 34 -11.67 8.10 4.58
N GLU A 35 -12.25 8.60 5.67
CA GLU A 35 -13.70 8.80 5.82
C GLU A 35 -14.26 9.82 4.82
N SER A 36 -13.44 10.79 4.40
CA SER A 36 -13.82 11.77 3.36
C SER A 36 -13.86 11.17 1.95
N GLY A 37 -13.32 9.97 1.75
CA GLY A 37 -13.28 9.27 0.48
C GLY A 37 -12.02 8.43 0.33
N HIS A 38 -12.15 7.21 -0.15
CA HIS A 38 -11.08 6.24 -0.31
C HIS A 38 -11.35 5.31 -1.50
N LEU A 39 -10.31 4.62 -1.96
CA LEU A 39 -10.44 3.57 -2.97
C LEU A 39 -11.28 2.41 -2.42
N GLU A 40 -12.09 1.80 -3.28
CA GLU A 40 -12.88 0.61 -2.93
C GLU A 40 -12.00 -0.51 -2.36
N ASP A 41 -12.53 -1.23 -1.37
CA ASP A 41 -11.84 -2.32 -0.64
C ASP A 41 -10.55 -1.92 0.09
N ALA A 42 -10.20 -0.63 0.17
CA ALA A 42 -9.05 -0.16 0.91
C ALA A 42 -9.26 -0.29 2.43
N ILE A 43 -8.24 -0.75 3.14
CA ILE A 43 -8.20 -0.80 4.60
C ILE A 43 -7.36 0.37 5.11
N ASN A 44 -7.91 1.17 6.02
CA ASN A 44 -7.16 2.28 6.60
C ASN A 44 -6.16 1.79 7.66
N VAL A 45 -4.87 2.01 7.39
CA VAL A 45 -3.77 1.77 8.34
C VAL A 45 -2.90 3.02 8.35
N PRO A 46 -3.25 4.05 9.16
CA PRO A 46 -2.51 5.30 9.21
C PRO A 46 -1.01 5.07 9.45
N LEU A 47 -0.15 5.79 8.72
CA LEU A 47 1.31 5.64 8.86
C LEU A 47 1.77 5.80 10.33
N GLN A 48 1.09 6.64 11.11
CA GLN A 48 1.37 6.84 12.53
C GLN A 48 1.11 5.59 13.38
N HIS A 49 0.13 4.75 13.03
CA HIS A 49 -0.15 3.49 13.72
C HIS A 49 0.86 2.41 13.39
N LEU A 50 1.48 2.44 12.21
CA LEU A 50 2.50 1.47 11.81
C LEU A 50 3.71 1.45 12.74
N ALA A 51 4.06 2.60 13.31
CA ALA A 51 5.15 2.73 14.28
C ALA A 51 4.81 2.11 15.65
N ILE A 52 3.53 1.84 15.91
CA ILE A 52 3.02 1.44 17.21
C ILE A 52 2.70 -0.06 17.24
N SER A 53 2.12 -0.63 16.17
CA SER A 53 1.75 -2.04 16.15
C SER A 53 1.80 -2.62 14.74
N ILE A 54 2.92 -3.28 14.41
CA ILE A 54 3.06 -4.05 13.17
C ILE A 54 2.24 -5.34 13.21
N ASP A 55 2.03 -5.89 14.41
CA ASP A 55 1.35 -7.18 14.62
C ASP A 55 -0.15 -7.09 14.33
N ASP A 56 -0.72 -5.89 14.29
CA ASP A 56 -2.12 -5.63 13.97
C ASP A 56 -2.38 -5.36 12.47
N LEU A 57 -1.36 -5.55 11.61
CA LEU A 57 -1.58 -5.43 10.18
C LEU A 57 -2.55 -6.52 9.70
N PRO A 58 -3.60 -6.16 8.94
CA PRO A 58 -4.58 -7.10 8.41
C PRO A 58 -4.04 -7.83 7.17
N CYS A 59 -2.76 -8.21 7.16
CA CYS A 59 -2.10 -8.90 6.07
C CYS A 59 -0.90 -9.72 6.56
N ASN A 60 -0.50 -10.71 5.75
CA ASN A 60 0.65 -11.56 6.00
C ASN A 60 1.83 -11.15 5.10
N CYS A 61 3.04 -11.55 5.48
CA CYS A 61 4.26 -11.26 4.73
C CYS A 61 4.28 -11.82 3.29
N GLU A 62 3.47 -12.85 3.02
CA GLU A 62 3.33 -13.49 1.72
C GLU A 62 2.28 -12.82 0.82
N ASP A 63 1.45 -11.93 1.37
CA ASP A 63 0.36 -11.28 0.64
C ASP A 63 0.92 -10.22 -0.32
N THR A 64 0.24 -10.03 -1.45
CA THR A 64 0.49 -8.88 -2.33
C THR A 64 -0.15 -7.66 -1.70
N ILE A 65 0.64 -6.64 -1.37
CA ILE A 65 0.17 -5.46 -0.63
C ILE A 65 0.43 -4.20 -1.46
N TYR A 66 -0.62 -3.43 -1.67
CA TYR A 66 -0.54 -2.10 -2.28
C TYR A 66 -0.83 -1.06 -1.23
N VAL A 67 0.06 -0.07 -1.10
CA VAL A 67 -0.10 1.03 -0.15
C VAL A 67 -0.23 2.33 -0.91
N TYR A 68 -1.22 3.14 -0.58
CA TYR A 68 -1.32 4.50 -1.08
C TYR A 68 -1.44 5.49 0.06
N CYS A 69 -1.16 6.75 -0.24
CA CYS A 69 -1.47 7.87 0.62
C CYS A 69 -2.09 8.99 -0.23
N LYS A 70 -2.03 10.24 0.23
CA LYS A 70 -2.49 11.38 -0.58
C LYS A 70 -1.75 11.50 -1.93
N SER A 71 -0.41 11.48 -1.93
CA SER A 71 0.41 11.80 -3.12
C SER A 71 1.56 10.82 -3.39
N GLY A 72 1.65 9.70 -2.65
CA GLY A 72 2.70 8.67 -2.81
C GLY A 72 3.90 8.77 -1.85
N ASN A 73 4.09 9.91 -1.16
CA ASN A 73 5.26 10.09 -0.26
C ASN A 73 5.21 9.19 1.00
N ARG A 74 4.10 9.27 1.77
CA ARG A 74 3.90 8.46 2.98
C ARG A 74 3.91 6.96 2.67
N SER A 75 3.26 6.55 1.59
CA SER A 75 3.17 5.14 1.18
C SER A 75 4.51 4.57 0.71
N GLY A 76 5.39 5.39 0.13
CA GLY A 76 6.77 4.98 -0.16
C GLY A 76 7.55 4.61 1.11
N THR A 77 7.44 5.44 2.15
CA THR A 77 8.08 5.17 3.45
C THR A 77 7.49 3.92 4.11
N PHE A 78 6.16 3.81 4.10
CA PHE A 78 5.43 2.64 4.60
C PHE A 78 5.90 1.34 3.93
N THR A 79 6.00 1.36 2.59
CA THR A 79 6.42 0.22 1.77
C THR A 79 7.85 -0.21 2.07
N LEU A 80 8.77 0.76 2.19
CA LEU A 80 10.16 0.48 2.53
C LEU A 80 10.28 -0.16 3.91
N TYR A 81 9.52 0.34 4.89
CA TYR A 81 9.48 -0.23 6.23
C TYR A 81 8.97 -1.68 6.21
N LEU A 82 7.82 -1.94 5.60
CA LEU A 82 7.27 -3.30 5.48
C LEU A 82 8.23 -4.26 4.75
N ARG A 83 8.86 -3.83 3.66
CA ARG A 83 9.84 -4.66 2.96
C ARG A 83 11.05 -5.02 3.82
N SER A 84 11.48 -4.10 4.70
CA SER A 84 12.57 -4.39 5.63
C SER A 84 12.20 -5.47 6.66
N LEU A 85 10.91 -5.68 6.90
CA LEU A 85 10.34 -6.70 7.78
C LEU A 85 9.98 -8.00 7.05
N GLY A 86 10.23 -8.11 5.75
CA GLY A 86 10.03 -9.33 4.96
C GLY A 86 8.77 -9.36 4.09
N TYR A 87 7.96 -8.29 4.06
CA TYR A 87 6.82 -8.15 3.17
C TYR A 87 7.27 -7.84 1.73
N SER A 88 7.90 -8.81 1.08
CA SER A 88 8.61 -8.63 -0.21
C SER A 88 7.72 -8.15 -1.37
N LYS A 89 6.41 -8.45 -1.31
CA LYS A 89 5.41 -8.07 -2.31
C LYS A 89 4.68 -6.77 -2.00
N CYS A 90 5.12 -6.01 -0.99
CA CYS A 90 4.58 -4.69 -0.71
C CYS A 90 5.05 -3.67 -1.75
N GLN A 91 4.15 -2.85 -2.29
CA GLN A 91 4.43 -1.79 -3.27
C GLN A 91 3.63 -0.54 -2.95
N SER A 92 4.19 0.64 -3.22
CA SER A 92 3.51 1.93 -3.11
C SER A 92 2.85 2.29 -4.44
N ILE A 93 1.58 2.68 -4.40
CA ILE A 93 0.92 3.28 -5.56
C ILE A 93 1.49 4.70 -5.77
N ALA A 94 2.04 4.97 -6.95
CA ALA A 94 2.50 6.28 -7.36
C ALA A 94 1.31 7.24 -7.53
N GLY A 95 1.51 8.53 -7.26
CA GLY A 95 0.43 9.53 -7.35
C GLY A 95 -0.56 9.53 -6.19
N GLY A 96 -0.71 8.40 -5.50
CA GLY A 96 -1.63 8.26 -4.37
C GLY A 96 -3.09 8.50 -4.74
N PHE A 97 -3.84 9.01 -3.78
CA PHE A 97 -5.27 9.32 -3.92
C PHE A 97 -5.53 10.50 -4.87
N GLU A 98 -4.59 11.43 -5.02
CA GLU A 98 -4.75 12.59 -5.92
C GLU A 98 -4.83 12.16 -7.39
N GLU A 99 -3.93 11.29 -7.86
CA GLU A 99 -3.99 10.78 -9.24
C GLU A 99 -5.15 9.81 -9.49
N TRP A 100 -5.67 9.18 -8.42
CA TRP A 100 -6.88 8.38 -8.50
C TRP A 100 -8.10 9.24 -8.85
N GLY A 101 -8.30 10.35 -8.13
CA GLY A 101 -9.46 11.24 -8.32
C GLY A 101 -9.48 11.96 -9.69
N GLU A 102 -8.35 11.99 -10.39
CA GLU A 102 -8.25 12.55 -11.76
C GLU A 102 -8.48 11.50 -12.87
N SER A 103 -8.65 10.22 -12.52
CA SER A 103 -8.81 9.13 -13.49
C SER A 103 -10.27 8.83 -13.87
N GLU A 104 -11.24 9.66 -13.44
CA GLU A 104 -12.66 9.61 -13.89
C GLU A 104 -12.94 10.48 -15.12
#